data_AF-X1P9T6-F1
#
_entry.id   AF-X1P9T6-F1
#
_cell.length_a   1.000
_cell.length_b   1.000
_cell.length_c   1.000
_cell.angle_alpha   90.00
_cell.angle_beta   90.00
_cell.angle_gamma   90.00
#
_symmetry.space_group_name_H-M   'P 1'
#
loop_
_entity.id
_entity.type
_entity.pdbx_description
1 polymer ?
#
loop_
_entity_poly.entity_id
_entity_poly.type
_entity_poly.pdbx_seq_one_letter_code
_entity_poly.pdbx_strand_id
1 'polypeptide(L)'
;MYVWVNEQLVGYSEDSKTPAEFNITGYLKPGQNTLAVEVYKWSDASYLEDQDFWRLGGITRDVYLMARNPQHIRNFRVVAGLDPAYVDGELDLAVEVVNTAAGSNPSLVLDVILYEGDNPLKSLSKEMTPGESKSVLTFKETIPSVKKWSDETPHLYELILLLKDKEGQVIEALRQDVGFRCVEIKDNLLLVNGQYLAAMTWALDRAIGEIMKKLKQENLYDNTLIIFLS
;
A
#
# COMPACT_ATOMS: atom_id res chain seq x y z
N MET A 1 22.14 5.45 1.17
CA MET A 1 21.74 6.84 0.91
C MET A 1 21.55 7.54 2.24
N TYR A 2 22.22 8.67 2.45
CA TYR A 2 21.91 9.57 3.58
C TYR A 2 21.03 10.73 3.11
N VAL A 3 20.16 11.20 4.00
CA VAL A 3 19.22 12.29 3.74
C VAL A 3 19.40 13.39 4.79
N TRP A 4 19.47 14.64 4.33
CA TRP A 4 19.51 15.83 5.19
C TRP A 4 18.41 16.82 4.80
N VAL A 5 17.81 17.43 5.81
CA VAL A 5 16.86 18.54 5.64
C VAL A 5 17.39 19.72 6.44
N ASN A 6 17.53 20.88 5.78
CA ASN A 6 18.07 22.09 6.41
C ASN A 6 19.40 21.84 7.15
N GLU A 7 20.33 21.16 6.48
CA GLU A 7 21.68 20.80 6.98
C GLU A 7 21.70 19.81 8.16
N GLN A 8 20.53 19.33 8.60
CA GLN A 8 20.41 18.34 9.66
C GLN A 8 20.23 16.94 9.09
N LEU A 9 20.99 15.98 9.62
CA LEU A 9 20.88 14.57 9.22
C LEU A 9 19.52 14.02 9.67
N VAL A 10 18.75 13.53 8.71
CA VAL A 10 17.45 12.88 8.93
C VAL A 10 17.62 11.39 9.12
N GLY A 11 18.39 10.73 8.25
CA GLY A 11 18.56 9.29 8.31
C GLY A 11 19.36 8.68 7.16
N TYR A 12 19.35 7.35 7.14
CA TYR A 12 20.07 6.51 6.20
C TYR A 12 19.17 5.37 5.70
N SER A 13 19.34 4.96 4.44
CA SER A 13 18.66 3.81 3.84
C SER A 13 19.57 3.08 2.84
N GLU A 14 19.46 1.75 2.83
CA GLU A 14 19.96 0.85 1.79
C GLU A 14 18.78 0.11 1.16
N ASP A 15 19.06 -0.80 0.21
CA ASP A 15 18.12 -1.44 -0.70
C ASP A 15 17.63 -0.50 -1.82
N SER A 16 18.09 -0.76 -3.05
CA SER A 16 17.75 0.01 -4.23
C SER A 16 16.36 -0.34 -4.80
N LYS A 17 15.69 -1.36 -4.25
CA LYS A 17 14.45 -1.97 -4.72
C LYS A 17 13.33 -2.02 -3.68
N THR A 18 13.47 -1.36 -2.52
CA THR A 18 12.34 -0.96 -1.62
C THR A 18 12.22 0.57 -1.41
N PRO A 19 11.01 1.12 -1.12
CA PRO A 19 10.86 2.55 -0.80
C PRO A 19 11.61 2.90 0.49
N ALA A 20 12.08 4.15 0.58
CA ALA A 20 12.67 4.68 1.80
C ALA A 20 11.78 5.80 2.33
N GLU A 21 11.40 5.73 3.61
CA GLU A 21 10.47 6.67 4.20
C GLU A 21 11.10 7.39 5.39
N PHE A 22 11.01 8.73 5.43
CA PHE A 22 11.58 9.54 6.50
C PHE A 22 10.56 10.57 7.00
N ASN A 23 10.33 10.60 8.31
CA ASN A 23 9.55 11.67 8.93
C ASN A 23 10.43 12.90 9.10
N ILE A 24 10.09 13.99 8.41
CA ILE A 24 10.89 15.22 8.44
C ILE A 24 10.19 16.38 9.16
N THR A 25 9.03 16.18 9.78
CA THR A 25 8.25 17.27 10.40
C THR A 25 9.10 18.13 11.32
N GLY A 26 9.92 17.50 12.16
CA GLY A 26 10.78 18.20 13.14
C GLY A 26 11.96 18.98 12.52
N TYR A 27 12.26 18.80 11.23
CA TYR A 27 13.39 19.42 10.55
C TYR A 27 12.99 20.62 9.70
N LEU A 28 11.69 20.86 9.54
CA LEU A 28 11.16 21.89 8.66
C LEU A 28 11.01 23.24 9.34
N LYS A 29 11.09 24.29 8.53
CA LYS A 29 10.79 25.68 8.91
C LYS A 29 9.77 26.29 7.95
N PRO A 30 9.01 27.31 8.38
CA PRO A 30 8.15 28.06 7.48
C PRO A 30 8.92 28.63 6.28
N GLY A 31 8.34 28.52 5.09
CA GLY A 31 8.95 29.02 3.86
C GLY A 31 9.93 28.04 3.22
N GLN A 32 11.11 28.52 2.85
CA GLN A 32 12.06 27.75 2.07
C GLN A 32 12.81 26.71 2.91
N ASN A 33 12.83 25.47 2.41
CA ASN A 33 13.55 24.34 2.99
C ASN A 33 14.54 23.78 1.96
N THR A 34 15.61 23.15 2.44
CA THR A 34 16.61 22.49 1.60
C THR A 34 16.60 20.99 1.88
N LEU A 35 16.67 20.19 0.82
CA LEU A 35 16.84 18.75 0.87
C LEU A 35 18.18 18.41 0.19
N ALA A 36 19.06 17.72 0.92
CA ALA A 36 20.30 17.19 0.37
C ALA A 36 20.32 15.68 0.54
N VAL A 37 20.82 14.98 -0.48
CA VAL A 37 20.87 13.51 -0.51
C VAL A 37 22.24 13.08 -0.98
N GLU A 38 22.90 12.23 -0.18
CA GLU A 38 24.17 11.61 -0.53
C GLU A 38 23.92 10.16 -0.95
N VAL A 39 24.21 9.86 -2.22
CA VAL A 39 23.98 8.55 -2.81
C VAL A 39 25.30 7.89 -3.12
N TYR A 40 25.56 6.76 -2.46
CA TYR A 40 26.70 5.91 -2.76
C TYR A 40 26.34 4.99 -3.93
N LYS A 41 27.29 4.82 -4.85
CA LYS A 41 27.15 3.82 -5.92
C LYS A 41 27.31 2.39 -5.38
N TRP A 42 28.11 2.23 -4.32
CA TRP A 42 28.46 0.93 -3.74
C TRP A 42 28.30 0.99 -2.22
N SER A 43 27.71 -0.05 -1.65
CA SER A 43 27.60 -0.30 -0.21
C SER A 43 27.77 -1.80 0.05
N ASP A 44 27.70 -2.22 1.30
CA ASP A 44 27.56 -3.62 1.68
C ASP A 44 26.28 -4.27 1.13
N ALA A 45 25.13 -3.57 1.06
CA ALA A 45 23.95 -4.09 0.35
C ALA A 45 24.21 -4.41 -1.14
N SER A 46 25.24 -3.86 -1.78
CA SER A 46 25.57 -4.22 -3.17
C SER A 46 25.92 -5.70 -3.34
N TYR A 47 26.34 -6.40 -2.28
CA TYR A 47 26.55 -7.86 -2.31
C TYR A 47 25.23 -8.66 -2.40
N LEU A 48 24.10 -8.06 -2.01
CA LEU A 48 22.77 -8.66 -2.12
C LEU A 48 22.05 -8.28 -3.43
N GLU A 49 22.60 -7.33 -4.18
CA GLU A 49 22.03 -6.78 -5.42
C GLU A 49 22.86 -7.13 -6.67
N ASP A 50 23.25 -8.40 -6.76
CA ASP A 50 24.10 -8.93 -7.84
C ASP A 50 23.30 -9.53 -9.01
N GLN A 51 22.13 -8.97 -9.31
CA GLN A 51 21.35 -9.43 -10.46
C GLN A 51 22.07 -9.16 -11.79
N ASP A 52 21.75 -9.97 -12.82
CA ASP A 52 22.32 -9.89 -14.17
C ASP A 52 21.72 -8.71 -14.96
N PHE A 53 22.06 -7.49 -14.55
CA PHE A 53 21.71 -6.25 -15.25
C PHE A 53 22.78 -5.16 -15.08
N TRP A 54 22.63 -4.05 -15.81
CA TRP A 54 23.52 -2.89 -15.75
C TRP A 54 23.61 -2.25 -14.36
N ARG A 55 24.82 -2.07 -13.83
CA ARG A 55 25.07 -1.43 -12.53
C ARG A 55 24.94 0.10 -12.59
N LEU A 56 23.71 0.58 -12.52
CA LEU A 56 23.35 1.99 -12.41
C LEU A 56 23.33 2.47 -10.95
N GLY A 57 23.37 3.78 -10.73
CA GLY A 57 23.28 4.39 -9.40
C GLY A 57 22.65 5.78 -9.47
N GLY A 58 22.33 6.35 -8.31
CA GLY A 58 21.64 7.64 -8.19
C GLY A 58 20.16 7.49 -7.81
N ILE A 59 19.43 8.60 -7.84
CA ILE A 59 17.98 8.64 -7.60
C ILE A 59 17.28 8.28 -8.91
N THR A 60 16.86 7.02 -9.03
CA THR A 60 16.35 6.44 -10.29
C THR A 60 14.83 6.31 -10.34
N ARG A 61 14.15 6.67 -9.26
CA ARG A 61 12.69 6.65 -9.10
C ARG A 61 12.20 7.92 -8.42
N ASP A 62 10.89 8.05 -8.31
CA ASP A 62 10.23 9.23 -7.82
C ASP A 62 10.57 9.58 -6.37
N VAL A 63 10.52 10.88 -6.10
CA VAL A 63 10.66 11.46 -4.77
C VAL A 63 9.38 12.26 -4.49
N TYR A 64 8.70 11.94 -3.40
CA TYR A 64 7.48 12.61 -2.97
C TYR A 64 7.67 13.24 -1.60
N LEU A 65 7.03 14.40 -1.44
CA LEU A 65 6.78 15.01 -0.15
C LEU A 65 5.29 14.82 0.16
N MET A 66 4.97 14.10 1.24
CA MET A 66 3.61 13.77 1.60
C MET A 66 3.25 14.39 2.94
N ALA A 67 2.18 15.19 2.96
CA ALA A 67 1.56 15.64 4.20
C ALA A 67 0.39 14.73 4.58
N ARG A 68 0.35 14.28 5.83
CA ARG A 68 -0.73 13.49 6.41
C ARG A 68 -1.34 14.25 7.57
N ASN A 69 -2.65 14.11 7.76
CA ASN A 69 -3.32 14.66 8.92
C ASN A 69 -2.84 13.89 10.19
N PRO A 70 -2.66 14.55 11.36
CA PRO A 70 -2.38 13.84 12.62
C PRO A 70 -3.36 12.72 12.96
N GLN A 71 -4.56 12.76 12.37
CA GLN A 71 -5.54 11.69 12.33
C GLN A 71 -5.54 11.04 10.94
N HIS A 72 -5.11 9.80 10.82
CA HIS A 72 -5.02 9.11 9.52
C HIS A 72 -5.01 7.58 9.67
N ILE A 73 -5.28 6.89 8.56
CA ILE A 73 -5.07 5.46 8.39
C ILE A 73 -3.58 5.22 8.16
N ARG A 74 -2.88 4.66 9.16
CA ARG A 74 -1.45 4.37 9.05
C ARG A 74 -1.17 3.18 8.15
N ASN A 75 -1.98 2.15 8.26
CA ASN A 75 -1.82 0.93 7.49
C ASN A 75 -3.15 0.18 7.38
N PHE A 76 -3.32 -0.66 6.38
CA PHE A 76 -4.42 -1.61 6.32
C PHE A 76 -3.97 -2.90 5.63
N ARG A 77 -4.60 -4.01 6.00
CA ARG A 77 -4.41 -5.31 5.38
C ARG A 77 -5.77 -5.84 4.98
N VAL A 78 -5.93 -6.09 3.68
CA VAL A 78 -7.09 -6.78 3.13
C VAL A 78 -6.72 -8.20 2.72
N VAL A 79 -7.50 -9.16 3.17
CA VAL A 79 -7.47 -10.54 2.70
C VAL A 79 -8.84 -10.82 2.09
N ALA A 80 -8.87 -11.09 0.79
CA ALA A 80 -10.08 -11.42 0.04
C ALA A 80 -9.97 -12.87 -0.43
N GLY A 81 -10.28 -13.78 0.50
CA GLY A 81 -10.27 -15.22 0.28
C GLY A 81 -11.57 -15.73 -0.33
N LEU A 82 -11.68 -17.04 -0.47
CA LEU A 82 -12.91 -17.71 -0.82
C LEU A 82 -13.22 -18.78 0.22
N ASP A 83 -14.49 -19.10 0.39
CA ASP A 83 -14.91 -20.24 1.18
C ASP A 83 -14.39 -21.57 0.57
N PRO A 84 -14.45 -22.70 1.30
CA PRO A 84 -13.96 -23.99 0.80
C PRO A 84 -14.66 -24.50 -0.48
N ALA A 85 -15.89 -24.05 -0.77
CA ALA A 85 -16.57 -24.37 -2.03
C ALA A 85 -16.19 -23.43 -3.19
N TYR A 86 -15.37 -22.41 -2.91
CA TYR A 86 -14.96 -21.35 -3.82
C TYR A 86 -16.13 -20.55 -4.41
N VAL A 87 -17.26 -20.41 -3.72
CA VAL A 87 -18.45 -19.70 -4.19
C VAL A 87 -18.57 -18.32 -3.55
N ASP A 88 -18.40 -18.25 -2.24
CA ASP A 88 -18.57 -17.05 -1.45
C ASP A 88 -17.21 -16.43 -1.13
N GLY A 89 -17.18 -15.09 -1.07
CA GLY A 89 -15.98 -14.33 -0.72
C GLY A 89 -15.84 -14.18 0.79
N GLU A 90 -14.65 -14.41 1.31
CA GLU A 90 -14.30 -14.14 2.71
C GLU A 90 -13.41 -12.90 2.79
N LEU A 91 -13.98 -11.79 3.25
CA LEU A 91 -13.27 -10.53 3.45
C LEU A 91 -12.80 -10.42 4.89
N ASP A 92 -11.49 -10.42 5.11
CA ASP A 92 -10.84 -10.10 6.39
C ASP A 92 -10.02 -8.82 6.22
N LEU A 93 -10.46 -7.74 6.85
CA LEU A 93 -9.84 -6.43 6.77
C LEU A 93 -9.39 -6.00 8.18
N ALA A 94 -8.13 -5.60 8.29
CA ALA A 94 -7.61 -4.93 9.48
C ALA A 94 -7.08 -3.55 9.10
N VAL A 95 -7.57 -2.50 9.76
CA VAL A 95 -7.17 -1.11 9.49
C VAL A 95 -6.58 -0.52 10.75
N GLU A 96 -5.34 -0.04 10.66
CA GLU A 96 -4.67 0.68 11.73
C GLU A 96 -4.88 2.18 11.56
N VAL A 97 -5.51 2.78 12.57
CA VAL A 97 -5.80 4.21 12.62
C VAL A 97 -4.93 4.86 13.69
N VAL A 98 -4.36 6.01 13.37
CA VAL A 98 -3.58 6.85 14.28
C VAL A 98 -4.36 8.13 14.56
N ASN A 99 -4.33 8.56 15.82
CA ASN A 99 -4.87 9.82 16.29
C ASN A 99 -3.85 10.49 17.22
N THR A 100 -3.01 11.36 16.64
CA THR A 100 -2.03 12.16 17.40
C THR A 100 -2.41 13.65 17.46
N ALA A 101 -3.66 14.00 17.14
CA ALA A 101 -4.12 15.38 17.26
C ALA A 101 -4.13 15.85 18.72
N ALA A 102 -3.69 17.08 18.96
CA ALA A 102 -3.70 17.69 20.30
C ALA A 102 -5.09 18.24 20.66
N GLY A 103 -5.56 17.98 21.89
CA GLY A 103 -6.88 18.39 22.37
C GLY A 103 -7.92 17.28 22.30
N SER A 104 -8.97 17.38 23.13
CA SER A 104 -9.98 16.33 23.42
C SER A 104 -10.24 15.35 22.27
N ASN A 105 -9.69 14.14 22.39
CA ASN A 105 -9.78 13.02 21.44
C ASN A 105 -11.20 12.84 20.89
N PRO A 106 -11.52 13.34 19.67
CA PRO A 106 -12.83 13.08 19.09
C PRO A 106 -12.93 11.60 18.75
N SER A 107 -14.13 11.02 18.89
CA SER A 107 -14.41 9.69 18.35
C SER A 107 -14.17 9.74 16.84
N LEU A 108 -13.34 8.84 16.32
CA LEU A 108 -13.12 8.68 14.89
C LEU A 108 -13.98 7.53 14.40
N VAL A 109 -14.58 7.68 13.23
CA VAL A 109 -15.42 6.65 12.61
C VAL A 109 -14.75 6.19 11.32
N LEU A 110 -14.58 4.88 11.17
CA LEU A 110 -14.10 4.27 9.94
C LEU A 110 -15.26 3.60 9.23
N ASP A 111 -15.63 4.15 8.08
CA ASP A 111 -16.55 3.49 7.15
C ASP A 111 -15.76 2.69 6.12
N VAL A 112 -16.23 1.47 5.87
CA VAL A 112 -15.67 0.54 4.90
C VAL A 112 -16.77 0.18 3.92
N ILE A 113 -16.54 0.46 2.64
CA ILE A 113 -17.53 0.22 1.59
C ILE A 113 -16.88 -0.61 0.48
N LEU A 114 -17.51 -1.72 0.13
CA LEU A 114 -17.10 -2.58 -0.98
C LEU A 114 -18.07 -2.38 -2.15
N TYR A 115 -17.54 -2.00 -3.30
CA TYR A 115 -18.29 -1.73 -4.53
C TYR A 115 -18.02 -2.79 -5.61
N GLU A 116 -19.06 -3.07 -6.40
CA GLU A 116 -18.96 -3.74 -7.69
C GLU A 116 -19.41 -2.77 -8.79
N GLY A 117 -18.45 -2.14 -9.46
CA GLY A 117 -18.74 -0.97 -10.29
C GLY A 117 -19.40 0.12 -9.45
N ASP A 118 -20.50 0.70 -9.93
CA ASP A 118 -21.20 1.78 -9.21
C ASP A 118 -22.09 1.27 -8.04
N ASN A 119 -22.19 -0.04 -7.82
CA ASN A 119 -23.11 -0.62 -6.84
C ASN A 119 -22.40 -0.93 -5.50
N PRO A 120 -22.84 -0.35 -4.37
CA PRO A 120 -22.30 -0.71 -3.05
C PRO A 120 -22.84 -2.09 -2.64
N LEU A 121 -21.97 -3.09 -2.60
CA LEU A 121 -22.33 -4.44 -2.18
C LEU A 121 -22.40 -4.58 -0.66
N LYS A 122 -21.50 -3.90 0.05
CA LYS A 122 -21.41 -3.97 1.51
C LYS A 122 -20.92 -2.65 2.07
N SER A 123 -21.52 -2.21 3.16
CA SER A 123 -21.09 -1.04 3.93
C SER A 123 -21.01 -1.43 5.40
N LEU A 124 -19.89 -1.12 6.04
CA LEU A 124 -19.61 -1.38 7.45
C LEU A 124 -19.11 -0.09 8.09
N SER A 125 -19.29 0.04 9.39
CA SER A 125 -18.80 1.17 10.15
C SER A 125 -18.32 0.72 11.52
N LYS A 126 -17.17 1.23 11.97
CA LYS A 126 -16.68 1.04 13.35
C LYS A 126 -16.13 2.35 13.88
N GLU A 127 -16.44 2.61 15.14
CA GLU A 127 -15.84 3.71 15.88
C GLU A 127 -14.53 3.26 16.52
N MET A 128 -13.53 4.13 16.49
CA MET A 128 -12.32 4.01 17.29
C MET A 128 -12.61 4.41 18.72
N THR A 129 -12.10 3.65 19.68
CA THR A 129 -12.26 3.96 21.11
C THR A 129 -11.74 5.37 21.41
N PRO A 130 -12.57 6.26 21.98
CA PRO A 130 -12.12 7.60 22.36
C PRO A 130 -10.96 7.52 23.36
N GLY A 131 -9.94 8.34 23.18
CA GLY A 131 -8.79 8.35 24.07
C GLY A 131 -7.56 7.63 23.53
N GLU A 132 -7.73 6.68 22.59
CA GLU A 132 -6.63 5.94 22.00
C GLU A 132 -5.86 6.80 21.00
N SER A 133 -4.53 6.69 21.04
CA SER A 133 -3.67 7.34 20.03
C SER A 133 -3.44 6.45 18.81
N LYS A 134 -3.68 5.14 18.95
CA LYS A 134 -3.61 4.14 17.89
C LYS A 134 -4.62 3.04 18.16
N SER A 135 -5.31 2.57 17.13
CA SER A 135 -6.25 1.46 17.23
C SER A 135 -6.24 0.61 15.97
N VAL A 136 -6.60 -0.67 16.09
CA VAL A 136 -6.77 -1.58 14.95
C VAL A 136 -8.23 -2.00 14.87
N LEU A 137 -8.90 -1.56 13.82
CA LEU A 137 -10.29 -1.89 13.53
C LEU A 137 -10.34 -3.07 12.56
N THR A 138 -10.97 -4.16 12.97
CA THR A 138 -11.08 -5.39 12.18
C THR A 138 -12.49 -5.60 11.64
N PHE A 139 -12.62 -6.14 10.43
CA PHE A 139 -13.89 -6.45 9.79
C PHE A 139 -13.80 -7.83 9.17
N LYS A 140 -14.80 -8.67 9.41
CA LYS A 140 -14.89 -10.02 8.84
C LYS A 140 -16.27 -10.20 8.26
N GLU A 141 -16.34 -10.36 6.94
CA GLU A 141 -17.61 -10.48 6.23
C GLU A 141 -17.56 -11.61 5.20
N THR A 142 -18.69 -12.30 5.06
CA THR A 142 -18.94 -13.20 3.94
C THR A 142 -19.77 -12.48 2.89
N ILE A 143 -19.27 -12.45 1.66
CA ILE A 143 -19.94 -11.85 0.50
C ILE A 143 -20.47 -12.99 -0.38
N PRO A 144 -21.78 -13.16 -0.53
CA PRO A 144 -22.34 -14.27 -1.30
C PRO A 144 -21.99 -14.18 -2.79
N SER A 145 -21.64 -15.31 -3.40
CA SER A 145 -21.54 -15.49 -4.86
C SER A 145 -20.65 -14.44 -5.56
N VAL A 146 -19.43 -14.24 -5.05
CA VAL A 146 -18.49 -13.28 -5.64
C VAL A 146 -18.01 -13.70 -7.02
N LYS A 147 -17.78 -12.71 -7.89
CA LYS A 147 -17.00 -12.89 -9.11
C LYS A 147 -15.53 -13.01 -8.73
N LYS A 148 -14.94 -14.16 -9.02
CA LYS A 148 -13.56 -14.48 -8.61
C LYS A 148 -12.57 -13.77 -9.50
N TRP A 149 -11.44 -13.39 -8.91
CA TRP A 149 -10.28 -12.94 -9.67
C TRP A 149 -9.47 -14.16 -10.15
N SER A 150 -9.06 -14.13 -11.41
CA SER A 150 -7.98 -14.93 -11.98
C SER A 150 -7.23 -14.09 -13.04
N ASP A 151 -6.11 -14.59 -13.53
CA ASP A 151 -5.40 -13.99 -14.66
C ASP A 151 -6.22 -14.01 -15.97
N GLU A 152 -7.10 -15.00 -16.13
CA GLU A 152 -8.02 -15.10 -17.26
C GLU A 152 -9.25 -14.16 -17.11
N THR A 153 -9.76 -14.03 -15.89
CA THR A 153 -10.92 -13.18 -15.56
C THR A 153 -10.56 -12.27 -14.37
N PRO A 154 -9.91 -11.12 -14.59
CA PRO A 154 -9.41 -10.26 -13.52
C PRO A 154 -10.51 -9.38 -12.91
N HIS A 155 -11.55 -10.01 -12.36
CA HIS A 155 -12.64 -9.30 -11.68
C HIS A 155 -12.12 -8.62 -10.41
N LEU A 156 -12.40 -7.32 -10.30
CA LEU A 156 -11.99 -6.47 -9.18
C LEU A 156 -13.21 -5.76 -8.59
N TYR A 157 -13.19 -5.63 -7.28
CA TYR A 157 -14.09 -4.83 -6.46
C TYR A 157 -13.33 -3.62 -5.93
N GLU A 158 -14.03 -2.51 -5.68
CA GLU A 158 -13.40 -1.32 -5.12
C GLU A 158 -13.71 -1.25 -3.62
N LEU A 159 -12.66 -1.34 -2.81
CA LEU A 159 -12.74 -1.15 -1.36
C LEU A 159 -12.40 0.30 -1.04
N ILE A 160 -13.38 1.01 -0.48
CA ILE A 160 -13.24 2.40 -0.04
C ILE A 160 -13.18 2.42 1.50
N LEU A 161 -12.12 3.03 2.03
CA LEU A 161 -11.95 3.31 3.45
C LEU A 161 -12.12 4.81 3.68
N LEU A 162 -13.10 5.21 4.48
CA LEU A 162 -13.35 6.61 4.83
C LEU A 162 -13.15 6.79 6.34
N LEU A 163 -12.11 7.54 6.72
CA LEU A 163 -11.92 7.98 8.09
C LEU A 163 -12.63 9.31 8.29
N LYS A 164 -13.50 9.39 9.29
CA LYS A 164 -14.34 10.57 9.58
C LYS A 164 -14.16 11.04 11.01
N ASP A 165 -14.36 12.34 11.21
CA ASP A 165 -14.53 12.93 12.54
C ASP A 165 -15.94 12.66 13.11
N LYS A 166 -16.18 13.09 14.35
CA LYS A 166 -17.47 12.94 15.03
C LYS A 166 -18.60 13.77 14.40
N GLU A 167 -18.25 14.82 13.63
CA GLU A 167 -19.18 15.64 12.86
C GLU A 167 -19.54 14.98 11.50
N GLY A 168 -18.89 13.87 11.15
CA GLY A 168 -19.10 13.13 9.91
C GLY A 168 -18.30 13.68 8.72
N GLN A 169 -17.38 14.63 8.93
CA GLN A 169 -16.49 15.12 7.89
C GLN A 169 -15.40 14.09 7.60
N VAL A 170 -15.11 13.89 6.31
CA VAL A 170 -14.07 12.97 5.87
C VAL A 170 -12.70 13.60 6.12
N ILE A 171 -11.90 12.94 6.94
CA ILE A 171 -10.50 13.28 7.22
C ILE A 171 -9.59 12.68 6.15
N GLU A 172 -9.83 11.41 5.81
CA GLU A 172 -9.03 10.66 4.84
C GLU A 172 -9.89 9.66 4.08
N ALA A 173 -9.59 9.48 2.80
CA ALA A 173 -10.23 8.50 1.94
C ALA A 173 -9.16 7.69 1.21
N LEU A 174 -9.24 6.36 1.28
CA LEU A 174 -8.37 5.45 0.54
C LEU A 174 -9.22 4.52 -0.34
N ARG A 175 -8.72 4.23 -1.54
CA ARG A 175 -9.30 3.25 -2.48
C ARG A 175 -8.30 2.12 -2.67
N GLN A 176 -8.78 0.88 -2.63
CA GLN A 176 -8.01 -0.31 -2.96
C GLN A 176 -8.83 -1.23 -3.88
N ASP A 177 -8.23 -1.69 -4.98
CA ASP A 177 -8.82 -2.77 -5.78
C ASP A 177 -8.64 -4.11 -5.08
N VAL A 178 -9.71 -4.89 -5.01
CA VAL A 178 -9.78 -6.17 -4.29
C VAL A 178 -10.29 -7.26 -5.23
N GLY A 179 -9.48 -8.31 -5.42
CA GLY A 179 -9.87 -9.49 -6.19
C GLY A 179 -9.98 -10.71 -5.27
N PHE A 180 -11.20 -11.26 -5.14
CA PHE A 180 -11.44 -12.47 -4.35
C PHE A 180 -10.85 -13.69 -5.04
N ARG A 181 -9.90 -14.34 -4.39
CA ARG A 181 -9.25 -15.55 -4.90
C ARG A 181 -8.72 -16.42 -3.78
N CYS A 182 -8.57 -17.70 -4.05
CA CYS A 182 -7.85 -18.62 -3.18
C CYS A 182 -6.64 -19.18 -3.93
N VAL A 183 -5.44 -19.07 -3.34
CA VAL A 183 -4.22 -19.68 -3.86
C VAL A 183 -3.73 -20.70 -2.83
N GLU A 184 -3.57 -21.94 -3.26
CA GLU A 184 -3.24 -23.03 -2.34
C GLU A 184 -2.42 -24.14 -3.01
N ILE A 185 -1.77 -24.97 -2.19
CA ILE A 185 -1.12 -26.19 -2.65
C ILE A 185 -1.90 -27.38 -2.10
N LYS A 186 -2.47 -28.20 -2.99
CA LYS A 186 -3.17 -29.45 -2.66
C LYS A 186 -2.63 -30.56 -3.53
N ASP A 187 -2.30 -31.70 -2.92
CA ASP A 187 -1.74 -32.87 -3.61
C ASP A 187 -0.54 -32.54 -4.53
N ASN A 188 0.36 -31.67 -4.03
CA ASN A 188 1.53 -31.13 -4.74
C ASN A 188 1.21 -30.29 -6.00
N LEU A 189 -0.03 -29.83 -6.14
CA LEU A 189 -0.47 -28.94 -7.22
C LEU A 189 -0.71 -27.53 -6.67
N LEU A 190 -0.15 -26.53 -7.35
CA LEU A 190 -0.52 -25.13 -7.13
C LEU A 190 -1.86 -24.86 -7.79
N LEU A 191 -2.85 -24.45 -7.00
CA LEU A 191 -4.21 -24.18 -7.43
C LEU A 191 -4.55 -22.70 -7.24
N VAL A 192 -5.30 -22.15 -8.18
CA VAL A 192 -5.99 -20.87 -8.06
C VAL A 192 -7.49 -21.15 -8.18
N ASN A 193 -8.27 -20.80 -7.16
CA ASN A 193 -9.72 -21.03 -7.09
C ASN A 193 -10.11 -22.50 -7.33
N GLY A 194 -9.28 -23.44 -6.83
CA GLY A 194 -9.46 -24.88 -7.01
C GLY A 194 -9.02 -25.44 -8.37
N GLN A 195 -8.52 -24.59 -9.28
CA GLN A 195 -8.07 -25.00 -10.61
C GLN A 195 -6.54 -25.00 -10.69
N TYR A 196 -5.98 -25.99 -11.39
CA TYR A 196 -4.54 -26.11 -11.59
C TYR A 196 -3.99 -24.92 -12.37
N LEU A 197 -2.95 -24.28 -11.83
CA LEU A 197 -2.26 -23.20 -12.52
C LEU A 197 -1.23 -23.77 -13.51
N ALA A 198 -1.57 -23.75 -14.80
CA ALA A 198 -0.61 -24.00 -15.87
C ALA A 198 0.22 -22.74 -16.13
N ALA A 199 1.31 -22.57 -15.39
CA ALA A 199 2.17 -21.39 -15.54
C ALA A 199 2.88 -21.40 -16.91
N MET A 200 2.35 -20.66 -17.89
CA MET A 200 3.09 -20.31 -19.10
C MET A 200 3.99 -19.11 -18.79
N THR A 201 5.12 -19.37 -18.14
CA THR A 201 6.05 -18.29 -17.78
C THR A 201 6.89 -17.88 -18.99
N TRP A 202 6.88 -16.59 -19.31
CA TRP A 202 8.00 -15.95 -19.98
C TRP A 202 8.78 -15.25 -18.90
N ALA A 203 10.07 -15.57 -18.73
CA ALA A 203 10.93 -14.71 -17.93
C ALA A 203 10.87 -13.31 -18.55
N LEU A 204 10.39 -12.34 -17.78
CA LEU A 204 10.21 -10.95 -18.21
C LEU A 204 11.57 -10.23 -18.33
N ASP A 205 12.54 -10.88 -18.98
CA ASP A 205 13.85 -10.32 -19.33
C ASP A 205 13.97 -10.09 -20.85
N ARG A 206 12.90 -10.40 -21.60
CA ARG A 206 12.78 -10.01 -23.01
C ARG A 206 12.02 -8.69 -23.14
N ALA A 207 12.75 -7.70 -23.65
CA ALA A 207 12.31 -6.36 -24.09
C ALA A 207 12.46 -5.20 -23.10
N ILE A 208 13.57 -5.12 -22.35
CA ILE A 208 13.92 -3.94 -21.54
C ILE A 208 14.00 -2.64 -22.38
N GLY A 209 14.27 -2.68 -23.69
CA GLY A 209 14.35 -1.48 -24.53
C GLY A 209 13.00 -0.80 -24.85
N GLU A 210 11.97 -1.58 -25.20
CA GLU A 210 10.65 -1.05 -25.56
C GLU A 210 9.69 -0.99 -24.36
N ILE A 211 9.80 -1.93 -23.43
CA ILE A 211 9.00 -1.95 -22.20
C ILE A 211 9.38 -0.78 -21.29
N MET A 212 10.66 -0.39 -21.18
CA MET A 212 11.04 0.82 -20.43
C MET A 212 10.48 2.12 -21.05
N LYS A 213 10.16 2.11 -22.35
CA LYS A 213 9.51 3.25 -23.03
C LYS A 213 8.01 3.31 -22.73
N LYS A 214 7.34 2.15 -22.62
CA LYS A 214 5.93 2.03 -22.24
C LYS A 214 5.69 2.15 -20.72
N LEU A 215 6.55 1.58 -19.89
CA LEU A 215 6.44 1.64 -18.43
C LEU A 215 6.75 3.04 -17.87
N LYS A 216 7.47 3.89 -18.62
CA LYS A 216 7.56 5.33 -18.33
C LYS A 216 6.23 6.08 -18.50
N GLN A 217 5.24 5.51 -19.20
CA GLN A 217 3.89 6.05 -19.33
C GLN A 217 2.91 5.49 -18.28
N GLU A 218 3.23 4.36 -17.63
CA GLU A 218 2.27 3.63 -16.78
C GLU A 218 2.67 3.52 -15.29
N ASN A 219 3.77 4.14 -14.85
CA ASN A 219 4.15 4.32 -13.43
C ASN A 219 4.10 3.06 -12.53
N LEU A 220 4.30 1.87 -13.10
CA LEU A 220 4.23 0.59 -12.39
C LEU A 220 5.60 0.13 -11.90
N TYR A 221 6.25 0.91 -11.03
CA TYR A 221 7.31 0.45 -10.13
C TYR A 221 7.38 1.38 -8.92
N ASP A 222 6.51 1.16 -7.93
CA ASP A 222 6.50 1.96 -6.72
C ASP A 222 7.61 1.53 -5.79
N ASN A 223 8.59 2.43 -5.68
CA ASN A 223 9.73 2.24 -4.85
C ASN A 223 10.32 3.61 -4.56
N THR A 224 9.61 4.24 -3.65
CA THR A 224 9.36 5.67 -3.60
C THR A 224 10.08 6.25 -2.41
N LEU A 225 10.85 7.33 -2.60
CA LEU A 225 11.29 8.13 -1.46
C LEU A 225 10.07 8.92 -0.99
N ILE A 226 9.35 8.40 0.01
CA ILE A 226 8.20 9.09 0.59
C ILE A 226 8.68 9.83 1.82
N ILE A 227 8.76 11.15 1.70
CA ILE A 227 9.13 12.02 2.82
C ILE A 227 7.83 12.43 3.51
N PHE A 228 7.65 12.02 4.76
CA PHE A 228 6.42 12.28 5.53
C PHE A 228 6.49 13.59 6.29
N LEU A 229 5.36 14.28 6.26
CA LEU A 229 4.96 15.35 7.17
C LEU A 229 3.77 14.80 7.97
N SER A 230 4.00 14.49 9.24
CA SER A 230 2.96 14.15 10.23
C SER A 230 2.92 15.20 11.32
#